data_AF-A0A5B6TRX2-F1
#
_entry.id   AF-A0A5B6TRX2-F1
#
_cell.length_a   1.000
_cell.length_b   1.000
_cell.length_c   1.000
_cell.angle_alpha   90.00
_cell.angle_beta   90.00
_cell.angle_gamma   90.00
#
_symmetry.space_group_name_H-M   'P 1'
#
loop_
_entity.id
_entity.type
_entity.pdbx_description
1 polymer ?
#
loop_
_entity_poly.entity_id
_entity_poly.type
_entity_poly.pdbx_seq_one_letter_code
_entity_poly.pdbx_strand_id
1 'polypeptide(L)' 'MSKHSARFKRSVVDSYLCGDESYASAGSNRGVDAATVRKWVALYEAHGDAGLSGK' A
#
# COMPACT_ATOMS: atom_id res chain seq x y z
N MET A 1 8.32 -3.98 -17.17
CA MET A 1 8.92 -4.55 -15.93
C MET A 1 8.68 -3.58 -14.79
N SER A 2 7.50 -3.65 -14.17
CA SER A 2 7.08 -2.69 -13.13
C SER A 2 7.78 -3.02 -11.82
N LYS A 3 8.78 -2.21 -11.48
CA LYS A 3 9.71 -2.39 -10.34
C LYS A 3 9.01 -2.29 -8.96
N HIS A 4 7.71 -1.98 -8.94
CA HIS A 4 6.82 -2.17 -7.80
C HIS A 4 5.60 -3.02 -8.22
N SER A 5 5.70 -4.34 -8.05
CA SER A 5 4.59 -5.26 -8.33
C SER A 5 3.39 -4.93 -7.43
N ALA A 6 2.16 -5.11 -7.94
CA ALA A 6 0.92 -4.93 -7.17
C ALA A 6 0.97 -5.64 -5.81
N ARG A 7 1.62 -6.80 -5.76
CA ARG A 7 1.90 -7.57 -4.53
C ARG A 7 2.65 -6.78 -3.44
N PHE A 8 3.59 -5.91 -3.81
CA PHE A 8 4.31 -5.07 -2.85
C PHE A 8 3.36 -4.04 -2.23
N LYS A 9 2.61 -3.32 -3.07
CA LYS A 9 1.61 -2.34 -2.63
C LYS A 9 0.54 -3.00 -1.75
N ARG A 10 0.06 -4.17 -2.17
CA ARG A 10 -0.91 -4.98 -1.43
C ARG A 10 -0.38 -5.40 -0.07
N SER A 11 0.88 -5.82 0.01
CA SER A 11 1.49 -6.20 1.29
C SER A 11 1.64 -5.00 2.25
N VAL A 12 1.81 -3.78 1.74
CA VAL A 12 1.84 -2.56 2.57
C VAL A 12 0.45 -2.21 3.10
N VAL A 13 -0.56 -2.26 2.22
CA VAL A 13 -1.96 -2.00 2.58
C VAL A 13 -2.48 -3.08 3.55
N ASP A 14 -2.09 -4.34 3.34
CA ASP A 14 -2.42 -5.47 4.21
C ASP A 14 -1.79 -5.34 5.60
N SER A 15 -0.50 -4.97 5.70
CA SER A 15 0.12 -4.65 7.00
C SER A 15 -0.60 -3.52 7.73
N TYR A 16 -1.08 -2.51 7.00
CA TYR A 16 -1.92 -1.46 7.59
C TYR A 16 -3.30 -1.97 8.03
N LEU A 17 -3.99 -2.75 7.19
CA LEU A 17 -5.32 -3.31 7.48
C LEU A 17 -5.30 -4.35 8.62
N CYS A 18 -4.20 -5.08 8.77
CA CYS A 18 -3.97 -6.00 9.88
C CYS A 18 -3.97 -5.28 11.24
N GLY A 19 -3.81 -3.95 11.24
CA GLY A 19 -3.91 -3.12 12.45
C GLY A 19 -2.66 -3.13 13.32
N ASP A 20 -1.60 -3.79 12.87
CA ASP A 20 -0.33 -3.92 13.61
C ASP A 20 0.50 -2.62 13.55
N GLU A 21 0.26 -1.79 12.52
CA GLU A 21 1.14 -0.66 12.18
C GLU A 21 0.38 0.57 11.65
N SER A 22 0.75 1.77 12.11
CA SER A 22 0.27 3.04 11.53
C SER A 22 0.85 3.26 10.12
N TYR A 23 0.22 4.12 9.30
CA TYR A 23 0.68 4.48 7.94
C TYR A 23 2.18 4.81 7.84
N ALA A 24 2.72 5.49 8.85
CA ALA A 24 4.14 5.82 8.92
C ALA A 24 5.00 4.56 9.14
N SER A 25 4.63 3.71 10.10
CA SER A 25 5.35 2.46 10.41
C SER A 25 5.31 1.46 9.25
N ALA A 26 4.12 1.23 8.69
CA ALA A 26 3.91 0.33 7.55
C ALA A 26 4.71 0.78 6.31
N GLY A 27 4.89 2.10 6.16
CA GLY A 27 5.70 2.70 5.11
C GLY A 27 7.21 2.62 5.41
N SER A 28 7.64 3.05 6.59
CA SER A 28 9.04 3.14 7.01
C SER A 28 9.76 1.80 6.95
N ASN A 29 9.11 0.71 7.38
CA ASN A 29 9.70 -0.64 7.30
C ASN A 29 9.99 -1.10 5.86
N ARG A 30 9.33 -0.46 4.88
CA ARG A 30 9.37 -0.83 3.47
C ARG A 30 9.96 0.27 2.58
N GLY A 31 10.46 1.36 3.18
CA GLY A 31 10.97 2.53 2.46
C GLY A 31 9.90 3.30 1.68
N VAL A 32 8.63 3.16 2.06
CA VAL A 32 7.48 3.83 1.43
C VAL A 32 7.06 5.00 2.30
N ASP A 33 6.86 6.15 1.67
CA ASP A 33 6.39 7.34 2.35
C ASP A 33 4.96 7.17 2.85
N ALA A 34 4.63 7.69 4.04
CA ALA A 34 3.29 7.56 4.62
C ALA A 34 2.20 8.14 3.69
N ALA A 35 2.52 9.21 2.95
CA ALA A 35 1.64 9.79 1.95
C ALA A 35 1.35 8.83 0.79
N THR A 36 2.32 8.00 0.41
CA THR A 36 2.17 6.98 -0.62
C THR A 36 1.31 5.82 -0.11
N VAL A 37 1.52 5.37 1.13
CA VAL A 37 0.66 4.36 1.77
C VAL A 37 -0.79 4.84 1.78
N ARG A 38 -1.03 6.11 2.17
CA ARG A 38 -2.37 6.70 2.20
C ARG A 38 -3.05 6.71 0.83
N LYS A 39 -2.31 7.04 -0.24
CA LYS A 39 -2.80 6.96 -1.62
C LYS A 39 -3.16 5.52 -2.01
N TRP A 40 -2.35 4.54 -1.64
CA TRP A 40 -2.62 3.14 -1.92
C TRP A 40 -3.87 2.64 -1.17
N VAL A 41 -4.01 2.99 0.11
CA VAL A 41 -5.22 2.66 0.88
C VAL A 41 -6.46 3.31 0.25
N ALA A 42 -6.40 4.59 -0.12
CA ALA A 42 -7.52 5.26 -0.80
C ALA A 42 -7.88 4.61 -2.14
N LEU A 43 -6.89 4.22 -2.93
CA LEU A 43 -7.10 3.48 -4.19
C LEU A 43 -7.70 2.10 -3.94
N TYR A 44 -7.27 1.43 -2.87
CA TYR A 44 -7.79 0.13 -2.45
C TYR A 44 -9.23 0.23 -1.94
N GLU A 45 -9.60 1.27 -1.19
CA GLU A 45 -10.99 1.47 -0.78
C GLU A 45 -11.90 1.83 -1.96
N ALA A 46 -11.40 2.61 -2.92
CA ALA A 46 -12.18 3.02 -4.08
C ALA A 46 -12.34 1.92 -5.14
N HIS A 47 -11.29 1.12 -5.39
CA HIS A 47 -11.21 0.19 -6.52
C HIS A 47 -10.75 -1.22 -6.13
N GLY A 48 -10.50 -1.49 -4.85
CA GLY A 48 -9.92 -2.75 -4.38
C GLY A 48 -8.52 -2.98 -4.97
N ASP A 49 -8.23 -4.23 -5.30
CA ASP A 49 -6.96 -4.62 -5.89
C ASP A 49 -6.65 -3.96 -7.23
N ALA A 50 -7.68 -3.60 -7.98
CA ALA A 50 -7.51 -2.93 -9.26
C ALA A 50 -6.87 -1.54 -9.09
N GLY A 51 -7.12 -0.85 -7.96
CA GLY A 51 -6.50 0.43 -7.64
C GLY A 51 -5.01 0.31 -7.31
N LEU A 52 -4.59 -0.85 -6.75
CA LEU A 52 -3.20 -1.14 -6.43
C LEU A 52 -2.44 -1.72 -7.62
N SER A 53 -3.12 -2.38 -8.55
CA SER A 53 -2.56 -2.89 -9.78
C SER A 53 -2.73 -1.87 -10.91
N GLY A 54 -2.12 -0.69 -10.73
CA GLY A 54 -1.98 0.29 -11.82
C GLY A 54 -1.42 -0.40 -13.08
N LYS A 55 -2.20 -0.30 -14.16
CA LYS A 55 -2.04 -0.99 -15.45
C LYS A 55 -0.64 -0.85 -16.05
#